data_AF-K9VY32-F1
#
_entry.id   AF-K9VY32-F1
#
_cell.length_a   1.000
_cell.length_b   1.000
_cell.length_c   1.000
_cell.angle_alpha   90.00
_cell.angle_beta   90.00
_cell.angle_gamma   90.00
#
_symmetry.space_group_name_H-M   'P 1'
#
loop_
_entity.id
_entity.type
_entity.pdbx_description
1 polymer ?
#
loop_
_entity_poly.entity_id
_entity_poly.type
_entity_poly.pdbx_seq_one_letter_code
_entity_poly.pdbx_strand_id
1 'polypeptide(L)'
;MPEKPQQPREYDVVLGGSAATPSSGVVLGGLDGVKSRLASASVEVRVSAVKDALNYGETGIDLVIQALKNSSEEVQECAYLLLKERTEPKIQQALKQVHPWEFLTRIYTINGHSEGVCSIAISPDIQIVSSSNDKTIKVWDIKTGNLLHTLQGHSYFANSVVISLDNQTIISCSLDNTIKVWDIKTGKLLRTRQGHSEIVNSVAISLDGQTIVSGSDDKTIKVWDIKTGNLLRTLQGHSRIVNYVAISPNGEIVVSGSRDNTIKVWDIKKGNLWRTLEGHSDITSVAMSLNGEVVVSGSRDNTIKVWDIKKGNLWHTLEGHSDYITSVAMSPNGKIVISGSGDKTIKVWDIKKGKLLRTLEGHSDSITSVAMSLNGEVVISSDSRNTIMAWGVR
;
A
#
# COMPACT_ATOMS: atom_id res chain seq x y z
N MET A 1 41.30 -39.39 8.92
CA MET A 1 40.26 -40.16 8.19
C MET A 1 39.26 -40.66 9.21
N PRO A 2 37.95 -40.57 8.93
CA PRO A 2 36.94 -40.27 9.96
C PRO A 2 36.32 -41.53 10.56
N GLU A 3 36.17 -41.54 11.89
CA GLU A 3 35.17 -42.38 12.55
C GLU A 3 33.81 -41.70 12.42
N LYS A 4 32.84 -42.45 11.86
CA LYS A 4 31.45 -42.05 11.73
C LYS A 4 30.82 -41.80 13.11
N PRO A 5 30.01 -40.75 13.30
CA PRO A 5 29.14 -40.68 14.46
C PRO A 5 28.09 -41.80 14.38
N GLN A 6 28.12 -42.68 15.38
CA GLN A 6 27.14 -43.73 15.61
C GLN A 6 25.76 -43.09 15.85
N GLN A 7 24.74 -43.60 15.15
CA GLN A 7 23.34 -43.34 15.44
C GLN A 7 23.02 -43.84 16.86
N PRO A 8 22.34 -43.06 17.72
CA PRO A 8 21.83 -43.60 18.98
C PRO A 8 20.69 -44.59 18.69
N ARG A 9 20.86 -45.79 19.25
CA ARG A 9 19.92 -46.91 19.22
C ARG A 9 18.70 -46.60 20.08
N GLU A 10 17.57 -47.02 19.56
CA GLU A 10 16.27 -47.09 20.24
C GLU A 10 16.30 -48.08 21.42
N TYR A 11 15.71 -47.62 22.52
CA TYR A 11 15.24 -48.32 23.73
C TYR A 11 16.28 -48.95 24.69
N ASP A 12 16.36 -48.37 25.88
CA ASP A 12 16.34 -49.16 27.11
C ASP A 12 15.38 -48.55 28.14
N VAL A 13 14.64 -49.46 28.76
CA VAL A 13 13.47 -49.31 29.62
C VAL A 13 13.90 -49.05 31.06
N VAL A 14 13.22 -48.14 31.77
CA VAL A 14 13.15 -48.17 33.24
C VAL A 14 11.71 -48.53 33.63
N LEU A 15 11.55 -49.74 34.16
CA LEU A 15 10.34 -50.21 34.83
C LEU A 15 10.27 -49.66 36.25
N GLY A 16 9.08 -49.19 36.65
CA GLY A 16 8.74 -49.07 38.07
C GLY A 16 7.57 -48.13 38.36
N GLY A 17 6.36 -48.67 38.53
CA GLY A 17 5.34 -48.05 39.39
C GLY A 17 3.91 -47.94 38.85
N SER A 18 3.11 -48.98 39.09
CA SER A 18 1.65 -49.03 39.28
C SER A 18 0.70 -48.54 38.17
N ALA A 19 -0.25 -49.40 37.85
CA ALA A 19 -1.20 -49.31 36.75
C ALA A 19 -2.28 -48.23 36.93
N ALA A 20 -2.50 -47.47 35.85
CA ALA A 20 -3.80 -46.96 35.45
C ALA A 20 -3.91 -47.03 33.91
N THR A 21 -5.09 -47.40 33.44
CA THR A 21 -5.54 -47.72 32.07
C THR A 21 -5.01 -46.85 30.91
N PRO A 22 -4.86 -47.40 29.68
CA PRO A 22 -4.31 -46.67 28.54
C PRO A 22 -5.37 -45.75 27.91
N SER A 23 -5.26 -44.44 28.14
CA SER A 23 -5.78 -43.47 27.18
C SER A 23 -4.82 -43.43 25.99
N SER A 24 -5.30 -43.78 24.80
CA SER A 24 -4.56 -43.68 23.54
C SER A 24 -3.95 -42.28 23.38
N GLY A 25 -2.63 -42.20 23.49
CA GLY A 25 -1.88 -40.97 23.34
C GLY A 25 -0.41 -41.29 23.19
N VAL A 26 -0.03 -41.83 22.01
CA VAL A 26 1.38 -41.81 21.63
C VAL A 26 1.73 -40.34 21.48
N VAL A 27 2.50 -39.80 22.42
CA VAL A 27 3.18 -38.51 22.23
C VAL A 27 4.25 -38.77 21.19
N LEU A 28 3.89 -38.66 19.92
CA LEU A 28 4.86 -38.69 18.83
C LEU A 28 5.80 -37.51 19.07
N GLY A 29 7.02 -37.78 19.53
CA GLY A 29 8.07 -36.79 19.59
C GLY A 29 8.60 -36.47 18.18
N GLY A 30 9.38 -35.41 18.06
CA GLY A 30 10.09 -35.12 16.82
C GLY A 30 9.19 -34.61 15.67
N LEU A 31 9.64 -34.87 14.43
CA LEU A 31 8.99 -34.40 13.20
C LEU A 31 7.59 -35.00 13.01
N ASP A 32 7.36 -36.24 13.43
CA ASP A 32 6.05 -36.89 13.30
C ASP A 32 5.03 -36.32 14.30
N GLY A 33 5.51 -35.85 15.47
CA GLY A 33 4.72 -35.04 16.38
C GLY A 33 4.26 -33.71 15.77
N VAL A 34 5.16 -33.05 15.03
CA VAL A 34 4.83 -31.83 14.28
C VAL A 34 3.76 -32.12 13.21
N LYS A 35 3.94 -33.16 12.39
CA LYS A 35 2.96 -33.56 11.36
C LYS A 35 1.60 -33.89 11.97
N SER A 36 1.57 -34.64 13.08
CA SER A 36 0.33 -34.98 13.78
C SER A 36 -0.39 -33.72 14.27
N ARG A 37 0.34 -32.78 14.88
CA ARG A 37 -0.25 -31.49 15.31
C ARG A 37 -0.70 -30.61 14.15
N LEU A 38 -0.01 -30.64 13.00
CA LEU A 38 -0.44 -29.94 11.78
C LEU A 38 -1.77 -30.47 11.21
N ALA A 39 -2.11 -31.73 11.49
CA ALA A 39 -3.39 -32.34 11.14
C ALA A 39 -4.50 -32.11 12.20
N SER A 40 -4.20 -31.42 13.30
CA SER A 40 -5.16 -31.12 14.36
C SER A 40 -6.32 -30.25 13.86
N ALA A 41 -7.50 -30.44 14.44
CA ALA A 41 -8.65 -29.55 14.20
C ALA A 41 -8.46 -28.16 14.83
N SER A 42 -7.65 -28.03 15.89
CA SER A 42 -7.37 -26.75 16.54
C SER A 42 -6.35 -25.93 15.71
N VAL A 43 -6.74 -24.70 15.38
CA VAL A 43 -5.87 -23.73 14.69
C VAL A 43 -4.65 -23.41 15.56
N GLU A 44 -4.84 -23.22 16.86
CA GLU A 44 -3.76 -22.90 17.80
C GLU A 44 -2.69 -24.00 17.85
N VAL A 45 -3.13 -25.27 17.87
CA VAL A 45 -2.23 -26.43 17.83
C VAL A 45 -1.45 -26.48 16.51
N ARG A 46 -2.12 -26.19 15.39
CA ARG A 46 -1.45 -26.14 14.07
C ARG A 46 -0.44 -25.00 13.99
N VAL A 47 -0.77 -23.81 14.47
CA VAL A 47 0.14 -22.65 14.54
C VAL A 47 1.37 -22.97 15.40
N SER A 48 1.17 -23.57 16.57
CA SER A 48 2.28 -24.04 17.42
C SER A 48 3.16 -25.07 16.69
N ALA A 49 2.56 -25.99 15.96
CA ALA A 49 3.30 -26.98 15.18
C ALA A 49 4.13 -26.36 14.05
N VAL A 50 3.59 -25.36 13.34
CA VAL A 50 4.33 -24.61 12.31
C VAL A 50 5.57 -23.94 12.91
N LYS A 51 5.45 -23.32 14.08
CA LYS A 51 6.59 -22.70 14.78
C LYS A 51 7.65 -23.73 15.15
N ASP A 52 7.24 -24.87 15.67
CA ASP A 52 8.14 -25.95 16.08
C ASP A 52 8.80 -26.66 14.89
N ALA A 53 8.18 -26.62 13.70
CA ALA A 53 8.70 -27.28 12.50
C ALA A 53 10.11 -26.79 12.13
N LEU A 54 10.43 -25.51 12.35
CA LEU A 54 11.75 -24.94 12.03
C LEU A 54 12.90 -25.58 12.81
N ASN A 55 12.62 -26.22 13.95
CA ASN A 55 13.61 -26.92 14.75
C ASN A 55 14.13 -28.22 14.08
N TYR A 56 13.50 -28.67 12.99
CA TYR A 56 13.82 -29.92 12.30
C TYR A 56 14.55 -29.71 10.96
N GLY A 57 15.17 -28.54 10.76
CA GLY A 57 16.02 -28.28 9.59
C GLY A 57 15.22 -28.27 8.28
N GLU A 58 15.76 -28.89 7.24
CA GLU A 58 15.21 -28.79 5.88
C GLU A 58 13.81 -29.41 5.75
N THR A 59 13.58 -30.57 6.36
CA THR A 59 12.27 -31.24 6.35
C THR A 59 11.23 -30.44 7.13
N GLY A 60 11.67 -29.75 8.18
CA GLY A 60 10.88 -28.76 8.90
C GLY A 60 10.43 -27.59 8.01
N ILE A 61 11.36 -27.00 7.25
CA ILE A 61 11.08 -25.92 6.30
C ILE A 61 10.04 -26.36 5.26
N ASP A 62 10.12 -27.60 4.76
CA ASP A 62 9.14 -28.12 3.80
C ASP A 62 7.73 -28.20 4.40
N LEU A 63 7.60 -28.53 5.70
CA LEU A 63 6.32 -28.47 6.41
C LEU A 63 5.80 -27.03 6.54
N VAL A 64 6.67 -26.06 6.81
CA VAL A 64 6.27 -24.64 6.85
C VAL A 64 5.84 -24.15 5.46
N ILE A 65 6.53 -24.56 4.39
CA ILE A 65 6.12 -24.26 3.01
C ILE A 65 4.76 -24.89 2.70
N GLN A 66 4.49 -26.11 3.14
CA GLN A 66 3.18 -26.74 2.99
C GLN A 66 2.09 -25.98 3.76
N ALA A 67 2.42 -25.42 4.93
CA ALA A 67 1.49 -24.63 5.73
C ALA A 67 1.06 -23.31 5.05
N LEU A 68 1.81 -22.80 4.06
CA LEU A 68 1.36 -21.67 3.21
C LEU A 68 0.10 -21.99 2.38
N LYS A 69 -0.23 -23.27 2.20
CA LYS A 69 -1.42 -23.73 1.47
C LYS A 69 -2.51 -24.28 2.40
N ASN A 70 -2.40 -24.00 3.70
CA ASN A 70 -3.36 -24.50 4.69
C ASN A 70 -4.75 -23.90 4.46
N SER A 71 -5.80 -24.53 4.99
CA SER A 71 -7.16 -23.98 4.93
C SER A 71 -7.42 -22.81 5.89
N SER A 72 -6.59 -22.65 6.93
CA SER A 72 -6.71 -21.55 7.91
C SER A 72 -5.77 -20.39 7.56
N GLU A 73 -6.33 -19.19 7.55
CA GLU A 73 -5.61 -17.93 7.32
C GLU A 73 -4.51 -17.73 8.38
N GLU A 74 -4.79 -18.03 9.64
CA GLU A 74 -3.84 -17.88 10.75
C GLU A 74 -2.63 -18.82 10.63
N VAL A 75 -2.85 -20.02 10.10
CA VAL A 75 -1.76 -20.98 9.83
C VAL A 75 -0.92 -20.52 8.64
N GLN A 76 -1.57 -20.02 7.58
CA GLN A 76 -0.88 -19.45 6.43
C GLN A 76 -0.07 -18.21 6.81
N GLU A 77 -0.65 -17.29 7.57
CA GLU A 77 -0.01 -16.08 8.09
C GLU A 77 1.22 -16.43 8.93
N CYS A 78 1.09 -17.36 9.88
CA CYS A 78 2.22 -17.83 10.69
C CYS A 78 3.33 -18.42 9.82
N ALA A 79 2.99 -19.24 8.82
CA ALA A 79 3.97 -19.80 7.90
C ALA A 79 4.64 -18.71 7.04
N TYR A 80 3.88 -17.74 6.56
CA TYR A 80 4.37 -16.62 5.77
C TYR A 80 5.37 -15.77 6.57
N LEU A 81 5.03 -15.39 7.81
CA LEU A 81 5.90 -14.60 8.68
C LEU A 81 7.23 -15.29 8.99
N LEU A 82 7.22 -16.61 9.17
CA LEU A 82 8.43 -17.40 9.43
C LEU A 82 9.33 -17.54 8.20
N LEU A 83 8.79 -17.34 7.00
CA LEU A 83 9.47 -17.56 5.72
C LEU A 83 9.80 -16.26 4.98
N LYS A 84 9.13 -15.14 5.24
CA LYS A 84 9.20 -13.94 4.38
C LYS A 84 10.59 -13.34 4.24
N GLU A 85 11.43 -13.45 5.27
CA GLU A 85 12.80 -12.92 5.28
C GLU A 85 13.85 -13.93 4.75
N ARG A 86 13.43 -15.16 4.44
CA ARG A 86 14.32 -16.24 4.02
C ARG A 86 14.64 -16.20 2.54
N THR A 87 15.91 -16.40 2.17
CA THR A 87 16.40 -16.23 0.79
C THR A 87 16.47 -17.52 -0.03
N GLU A 88 16.17 -18.68 0.57
CA GLU A 88 16.26 -19.98 -0.09
C GLU A 88 15.35 -20.04 -1.34
N PRO A 89 15.85 -20.51 -2.52
CA PRO A 89 15.08 -20.47 -3.77
C PRO A 89 13.71 -21.14 -3.71
N LYS A 90 13.60 -22.27 -3.00
CA LYS A 90 12.34 -23.00 -2.82
C LYS A 90 11.31 -22.19 -2.02
N ILE A 91 11.77 -21.44 -1.02
CA ILE A 91 10.93 -20.57 -0.19
C ILE A 91 10.48 -19.36 -1.00
N GLN A 92 11.42 -18.71 -1.69
CA GLN A 92 11.10 -17.58 -2.58
C GLN A 92 10.11 -17.98 -3.69
N GLN A 93 10.20 -19.20 -4.23
CA GLN A 93 9.23 -19.71 -5.18
C GLN A 93 7.85 -19.95 -4.55
N ALA A 94 7.79 -20.45 -3.33
CA ALA A 94 6.53 -20.65 -2.61
C ALA A 94 5.86 -19.30 -2.26
N LEU A 95 6.62 -18.33 -1.75
CA LEU A 95 6.14 -17.01 -1.38
C LEU A 95 5.54 -16.22 -2.54
N LYS A 96 5.97 -16.47 -3.79
CA LYS A 96 5.35 -15.84 -4.98
C LYS A 96 3.87 -16.17 -5.18
N GLN A 97 3.40 -17.26 -4.57
CA GLN A 97 2.00 -17.70 -4.63
C GLN A 97 1.17 -17.19 -3.44
N VAL A 98 1.83 -16.60 -2.45
CA VAL A 98 1.19 -16.04 -1.26
C VAL A 98 1.06 -14.55 -1.43
N HIS A 99 -0.01 -14.00 -0.91
CA HIS A 99 -0.39 -12.63 -1.12
C HIS A 99 -0.52 -11.91 0.21
N PRO A 100 0.40 -10.98 0.58
CA PRO A 100 0.39 -10.37 1.90
C PRO A 100 -0.90 -9.60 2.21
N TRP A 101 -1.59 -9.12 1.18
CA TRP A 101 -2.88 -8.46 1.33
C TRP A 101 -3.97 -9.37 1.91
N GLU A 102 -3.80 -10.70 1.83
CA GLU A 102 -4.71 -11.67 2.43
C GLU A 102 -4.69 -11.63 3.95
N PHE A 103 -3.64 -11.11 4.58
CA PHE A 103 -3.48 -11.10 6.04
C PHE A 103 -3.59 -9.70 6.64
N LEU A 104 -4.07 -8.71 5.87
CA LEU A 104 -4.15 -7.33 6.36
C LEU A 104 -5.12 -7.23 7.54
N THR A 105 -4.56 -6.84 8.68
CA THR A 105 -5.29 -6.47 9.88
C THR A 105 -4.78 -5.13 10.40
N ARG A 106 -5.59 -4.44 11.20
CA ARG A 106 -5.17 -3.16 11.80
C ARG A 106 -4.08 -3.42 12.83
N ILE A 107 -2.89 -2.86 12.59
CA ILE A 107 -1.73 -2.97 13.48
C ILE A 107 -1.84 -1.91 14.59
N TYR A 108 -1.95 -0.64 14.20
CA TYR A 108 -2.03 0.47 15.15
C TYR A 108 -2.79 1.66 14.54
N THR A 109 -3.06 2.66 15.38
CA THR A 109 -3.72 3.91 15.02
C THR A 109 -2.86 5.09 15.47
N ILE A 110 -2.65 6.05 14.58
CA ILE A 110 -1.94 7.30 14.84
C ILE A 110 -2.97 8.42 14.89
N ASN A 111 -2.87 9.24 15.93
CA ASN A 111 -3.59 10.50 16.06
C ASN A 111 -2.58 11.61 16.34
N GLY A 112 -2.76 12.78 15.73
CA GLY A 112 -1.91 13.93 16.05
C GLY A 112 -2.06 15.15 15.15
N HIS A 113 -2.82 15.06 14.06
CA HIS A 113 -3.38 16.24 13.40
C HIS A 113 -4.57 16.78 14.20
N SER A 114 -4.73 18.11 14.21
CA SER A 114 -5.86 18.76 14.89
C SER A 114 -7.13 18.83 14.03
N GLU A 115 -7.01 18.56 12.73
CA GLU A 115 -8.11 18.49 11.78
C GLU A 115 -7.92 17.30 10.82
N GLY A 116 -8.90 17.09 9.93
CA GLY A 116 -8.90 15.98 8.97
C GLY A 116 -7.62 15.85 8.17
N VAL A 117 -7.18 14.61 7.94
CA VAL A 117 -6.03 14.30 7.09
C VAL A 117 -6.52 14.22 5.65
N CYS A 118 -5.84 14.91 4.73
CA CYS A 118 -6.24 15.01 3.32
C CYS A 118 -5.55 13.95 2.46
N SER A 119 -4.28 13.69 2.71
CA SER A 119 -3.45 12.81 1.88
C SER A 119 -2.36 12.15 2.71
N ILE A 120 -2.03 10.91 2.35
CA ILE A 120 -0.91 10.17 2.90
C ILE A 120 0.02 9.73 1.77
N ALA A 121 1.31 9.74 2.06
CA ALA A 121 2.32 9.01 1.32
C ALA A 121 3.14 8.12 2.26
N ILE A 122 3.69 7.05 1.70
CA ILE A 122 4.50 6.06 2.40
C ILE A 122 5.83 5.92 1.66
N SER A 123 6.94 5.96 2.38
CA SER A 123 8.24 5.58 1.83
C SER A 123 8.46 4.08 1.97
N PRO A 124 9.44 3.47 1.27
CA PRO A 124 9.69 2.03 1.32
C PRO A 124 10.14 1.56 2.73
N ASP A 125 9.17 1.37 3.61
CA ASP A 125 9.27 0.82 4.98
C ASP A 125 9.97 1.70 6.03
N ILE A 126 10.01 3.03 5.83
CA ILE A 126 10.65 3.95 6.79
C ILE A 126 9.62 4.90 7.41
N GLN A 127 8.91 5.67 6.59
CA GLN A 127 8.13 6.82 7.04
C GLN A 127 6.77 6.89 6.40
N ILE A 128 5.82 7.38 7.18
CA ILE A 128 4.52 7.84 6.72
C ILE A 128 4.58 9.36 6.69
N VAL A 129 4.03 9.99 5.66
CA VAL A 129 3.85 11.44 5.60
C VAL A 129 2.39 11.73 5.38
N SER A 130 1.81 12.61 6.20
CA SER A 130 0.41 13.00 6.12
C SER A 130 0.27 14.51 5.98
N SER A 131 -0.64 14.97 5.13
CA SER A 131 -1.04 16.37 5.03
C SER A 131 -2.46 16.56 5.55
N SER A 132 -2.77 17.75 6.09
CA SER A 132 -4.05 17.98 6.78
C SER A 132 -4.61 19.39 6.55
N ASN A 133 -5.91 19.52 6.83
CA ASN A 133 -6.61 20.80 6.96
C ASN A 133 -6.03 21.68 8.07
N ASP A 134 -5.28 21.13 9.03
CA ASP A 134 -4.57 21.92 10.03
C ASP A 134 -3.37 22.71 9.48
N LYS A 135 -3.18 22.70 8.14
CA LYS A 135 -2.15 23.42 7.38
C LYS A 135 -0.74 22.84 7.58
N THR A 136 -0.63 21.72 8.29
CA THR A 136 0.65 21.07 8.54
C THR A 136 0.80 19.80 7.73
N ILE A 137 2.06 19.40 7.58
CA ILE A 137 2.43 18.06 7.13
C ILE A 137 3.16 17.40 8.28
N LYS A 138 2.87 16.14 8.57
CA LYS A 138 3.53 15.39 9.64
C LYS A 138 4.24 14.18 9.06
N VAL A 139 5.42 13.91 9.60
CA VAL A 139 6.25 12.75 9.27
C VAL A 139 6.24 11.82 10.46
N TRP A 140 5.94 10.55 10.23
CA TRP A 140 5.79 9.54 11.27
C TRP A 140 6.71 8.35 10.97
N ASP A 141 7.19 7.70 12.01
CA ASP A 141 7.88 6.42 11.90
C ASP A 141 6.86 5.31 11.64
N ILE A 142 7.05 4.55 10.57
CA ILE A 142 6.08 3.51 10.16
C ILE A 142 6.03 2.31 11.11
N LYS A 143 7.07 2.06 11.90
CA LYS A 143 7.12 0.87 12.78
C LYS A 143 6.46 1.15 14.11
N THR A 144 6.67 2.35 14.63
CA THR A 144 6.23 2.76 15.98
C THR A 144 5.00 3.65 15.97
N GLY A 145 4.69 4.30 14.84
CA GLY A 145 3.65 5.33 14.75
C GLY A 145 4.02 6.66 15.41
N ASN A 146 5.28 6.83 15.83
CA ASN A 146 5.74 8.03 16.50
C ASN A 146 5.89 9.20 15.52
N LEU A 147 5.52 10.40 15.98
CA LEU A 147 5.73 11.64 15.24
C LEU A 147 7.23 12.00 15.24
N LEU A 148 7.80 12.18 14.04
CA LEU A 148 9.20 12.58 13.83
C LEU A 148 9.31 14.09 13.60
N HIS A 149 8.48 14.63 12.69
CA HIS A 149 8.52 16.04 12.32
C HIS A 149 7.11 16.59 12.09
N THR A 150 6.92 17.88 12.42
CA THR A 150 5.78 18.68 11.95
C THR A 150 6.31 19.80 11.07
N LEU A 151 5.95 19.76 9.79
CA LEU A 151 6.33 20.73 8.78
C LEU A 151 5.27 21.82 8.72
N GLN A 152 5.67 23.06 9.03
CA GLN A 152 4.82 24.23 9.00
C GLN A 152 5.31 25.19 7.91
N GLY A 153 4.38 25.77 7.16
CA GLY A 153 4.72 26.77 6.14
C GLY A 153 3.69 26.97 5.05
N HIS A 154 2.66 26.13 4.96
CA HIS A 154 1.46 26.43 4.16
C HIS A 154 0.54 27.38 4.92
N SER A 155 -0.08 28.31 4.19
CA SER A 155 -0.99 29.31 4.78
C SER A 155 -2.43 28.80 4.91
N TYR A 156 -2.77 27.75 4.16
CA TYR A 156 -4.06 27.07 4.12
C TYR A 156 -3.86 25.54 4.08
N PHE A 157 -4.96 24.80 3.92
CA PHE A 157 -4.99 23.34 4.00
C PHE A 157 -4.00 22.69 3.05
N ALA A 158 -3.30 21.65 3.50
CA ALA A 158 -2.36 20.90 2.69
C ALA A 158 -3.09 19.68 2.07
N ASN A 159 -3.42 19.78 0.78
CA ASN A 159 -4.33 18.85 0.10
C ASN A 159 -3.69 17.52 -0.26
N SER A 160 -2.45 17.54 -0.75
CA SER A 160 -1.77 16.33 -1.23
C SER A 160 -0.31 16.36 -0.85
N VAL A 161 0.23 15.18 -0.57
CA VAL A 161 1.63 14.99 -0.23
C VAL A 161 2.19 13.73 -0.88
N VAL A 162 3.45 13.81 -1.32
CA VAL A 162 4.21 12.68 -1.86
C VAL A 162 5.64 12.68 -1.31
N ILE A 163 6.27 11.51 -1.32
CA ILE A 163 7.66 11.30 -0.86
C ILE A 163 8.47 10.80 -2.04
N SER A 164 9.70 11.29 -2.20
CA SER A 164 10.64 10.75 -3.18
C SER A 164 11.11 9.34 -2.79
N LEU A 165 11.38 8.50 -3.78
CA LEU A 165 11.75 7.09 -3.56
C LEU A 165 13.05 6.93 -2.75
N ASP A 166 13.98 7.89 -2.88
CA ASP A 166 15.22 7.96 -2.12
C ASP A 166 15.03 8.38 -0.65
N ASN A 167 13.78 8.65 -0.23
CA ASN A 167 13.40 9.13 1.09
C ASN A 167 14.25 10.33 1.54
N GLN A 168 14.43 11.31 0.64
CA GLN A 168 15.11 12.58 0.95
C GLN A 168 14.18 13.78 0.92
N THR A 169 13.16 13.75 0.07
CA THR A 169 12.30 14.91 -0.16
C THR A 169 10.82 14.60 0.01
N ILE A 170 10.11 15.56 0.59
CA ILE A 170 8.65 15.59 0.62
C ILE A 170 8.20 16.69 -0.32
N ILE A 171 7.13 16.45 -1.06
CA ILE A 171 6.47 17.47 -1.87
C ILE A 171 5.02 17.56 -1.41
N SER A 172 4.55 18.78 -1.16
CA SER A 172 3.17 19.04 -0.78
C SER A 172 2.55 20.13 -1.64
N CYS A 173 1.22 20.10 -1.75
CA CYS A 173 0.46 21.17 -2.38
C CYS A 173 -0.73 21.59 -1.51
N SER A 174 -1.27 22.79 -1.76
CA SER A 174 -2.19 23.43 -0.82
C SER A 174 -3.20 24.37 -1.49
N LEU A 175 -4.24 24.71 -0.72
CA LEU A 175 -5.18 25.80 -0.95
C LEU A 175 -4.53 27.19 -1.02
N ASP A 176 -3.27 27.32 -0.61
CA ASP A 176 -2.51 28.58 -0.78
C ASP A 176 -1.92 28.75 -2.20
N ASN A 177 -2.34 27.91 -3.15
CA ASN A 177 -1.94 27.88 -4.55
C ASN A 177 -0.45 27.52 -4.77
N THR A 178 0.24 27.06 -3.72
CA THR A 178 1.68 26.74 -3.77
C THR A 178 1.96 25.25 -3.71
N ILE A 179 3.13 24.90 -4.23
CA ILE A 179 3.76 23.59 -4.03
C ILE A 179 5.02 23.82 -3.22
N LYS A 180 5.23 23.04 -2.16
CA LYS A 180 6.40 23.15 -1.29
C LYS A 180 7.22 21.86 -1.33
N VAL A 181 8.54 22.03 -1.30
CA VAL A 181 9.50 20.92 -1.26
C VAL A 181 10.24 21.01 0.07
N TRP A 182 10.30 19.90 0.78
CA TRP A 182 10.85 19.81 2.13
C TRP A 182 11.92 18.74 2.20
N ASP A 183 12.90 18.95 3.07
CA ASP A 183 13.86 17.94 3.45
C ASP A 183 13.24 17.05 4.52
N ILE A 184 13.16 15.74 4.26
CA ILE A 184 12.46 14.81 5.15
C ILE A 184 13.21 14.54 6.46
N LYS A 185 14.54 14.66 6.47
CA LYS A 185 15.40 14.36 7.62
C LYS A 185 15.44 15.50 8.64
N THR A 186 15.38 16.73 8.15
CA THR A 186 15.46 17.94 8.96
C THR A 186 14.11 18.60 9.16
N GLY A 187 13.12 18.25 8.34
CA GLY A 187 11.81 18.88 8.30
C GLY A 187 11.83 20.33 7.78
N LYS A 188 12.92 20.76 7.15
CA LYS A 188 13.07 22.13 6.66
C LYS A 188 12.41 22.32 5.30
N LEU A 189 11.75 23.47 5.12
CA LEU A 189 11.29 23.93 3.81
C LEU A 189 12.51 24.26 2.93
N LEU A 190 12.64 23.57 1.80
CA LEU A 190 13.72 23.79 0.83
C LEU A 190 13.32 24.81 -0.22
N ARG A 191 12.10 24.68 -0.79
CA ARG A 191 11.62 25.53 -1.88
C ARG A 191 10.11 25.72 -1.80
N THR A 192 9.64 26.91 -2.19
CA THR A 192 8.24 27.18 -2.49
C THR A 192 8.12 27.49 -3.98
N ARG A 193 7.18 26.85 -4.67
CA ARG A 193 6.88 27.04 -6.07
C ARG A 193 5.52 27.71 -6.21
N GLN A 194 5.50 28.78 -6.99
CA GLN A 194 4.30 29.51 -7.36
C GLN A 194 4.12 29.41 -8.87
N GLY A 195 2.87 29.41 -9.34
CA GLY A 195 2.57 29.47 -10.76
C GLY A 195 1.21 28.90 -11.16
N HIS A 196 0.54 28.15 -10.28
CA HIS A 196 -0.92 27.96 -10.37
C HIS A 196 -1.63 29.22 -9.89
N SER A 197 -2.73 29.59 -10.54
CA SER A 197 -3.52 30.77 -10.15
C SER A 197 -4.58 30.46 -9.09
N GLU A 198 -4.88 29.17 -8.88
CA GLU A 198 -5.91 28.67 -7.97
C GLU A 198 -5.36 27.48 -7.17
N ILE A 199 -6.22 26.91 -6.32
CA ILE A 199 -5.91 25.79 -5.41
C ILE A 199 -5.19 24.66 -6.14
N VAL A 200 -4.15 24.10 -5.52
CA VAL A 200 -3.47 22.90 -6.03
C VAL A 200 -3.98 21.68 -5.28
N ASN A 201 -4.69 20.79 -5.99
CA ASN A 201 -5.39 19.66 -5.39
C ASN A 201 -4.52 18.42 -5.21
N SER A 202 -3.61 18.20 -6.15
CA SER A 202 -2.82 16.97 -6.18
C SER A 202 -1.43 17.22 -6.72
N VAL A 203 -0.48 16.48 -6.19
CA VAL A 203 0.90 16.47 -6.63
C VAL A 203 1.40 15.03 -6.77
N ALA A 204 2.24 14.78 -7.77
CA ALA A 204 2.95 13.51 -7.94
C ALA A 204 4.41 13.74 -8.33
N ILE A 205 5.26 12.75 -8.05
CA ILE A 205 6.70 12.77 -8.34
C ILE A 205 7.08 11.53 -9.16
N SER A 206 7.98 11.68 -10.14
CA SER A 206 8.56 10.56 -10.88
C SER A 206 9.47 9.71 -9.99
N LEU A 207 9.69 8.42 -10.34
CA LEU A 207 10.52 7.53 -9.53
C LEU A 207 11.99 7.95 -9.45
N ASP A 208 12.50 8.59 -10.50
CA ASP A 208 13.85 9.17 -10.51
C ASP A 208 13.96 10.44 -9.63
N GLY A 209 12.84 10.90 -9.07
CA GLY A 209 12.74 12.06 -8.22
C GLY A 209 12.88 13.40 -8.96
N GLN A 210 13.05 13.42 -10.28
CA GLN A 210 13.43 14.64 -11.01
C GLN A 210 12.24 15.53 -11.39
N THR A 211 11.06 14.95 -11.58
CA THR A 211 9.90 15.63 -12.13
C THR A 211 8.75 15.67 -11.11
N ILE A 212 8.19 16.86 -10.92
CA ILE A 212 6.96 17.07 -10.16
C ILE A 212 5.83 17.37 -11.14
N VAL A 213 4.65 16.82 -10.92
CA VAL A 213 3.42 17.21 -11.62
C VAL A 213 2.35 17.63 -10.64
N SER A 214 1.58 18.65 -10.99
CA SER A 214 0.53 19.19 -10.14
C SER A 214 -0.74 19.46 -10.92
N GLY A 215 -1.90 19.16 -10.31
CA GLY A 215 -3.23 19.48 -10.84
C GLY A 215 -3.94 20.50 -9.96
N SER A 216 -4.71 21.40 -10.58
CA SER A 216 -5.28 22.58 -9.92
C SER A 216 -6.71 22.89 -10.34
N ASP A 217 -7.38 23.70 -9.51
CA ASP A 217 -8.65 24.35 -9.79
C ASP A 217 -8.59 25.30 -11.00
N ASP A 218 -7.38 25.75 -11.36
CA ASP A 218 -7.14 26.55 -12.57
C ASP A 218 -7.28 25.76 -13.88
N LYS A 219 -7.69 24.48 -13.76
CA LYS A 219 -7.97 23.54 -14.86
C LYS A 219 -6.73 23.09 -15.62
N THR A 220 -5.54 23.46 -15.13
CA THR A 220 -4.27 23.08 -15.76
C THR A 220 -3.53 22.03 -14.95
N ILE A 221 -2.64 21.34 -15.64
CA ILE A 221 -1.61 20.52 -15.02
C ILE A 221 -0.27 21.19 -15.29
N LYS A 222 0.59 21.29 -14.29
CA LYS A 222 1.94 21.84 -14.45
C LYS A 222 3.00 20.78 -14.18
N VAL A 223 4.03 20.79 -15.02
CA VAL A 223 5.19 19.90 -14.91
C VAL A 223 6.39 20.73 -14.52
N TRP A 224 7.13 20.30 -13.51
CA TRP A 224 8.21 21.07 -12.92
C TRP A 224 9.47 20.23 -12.75
N ASP A 225 10.62 20.86 -12.92
CA ASP A 225 11.91 20.27 -12.57
C ASP A 225 12.19 20.44 -11.07
N ILE A 226 12.45 19.34 -10.36
CA ILE A 226 12.62 19.36 -8.89
C ILE A 226 13.82 20.20 -8.45
N LYS A 227 14.91 20.13 -9.23
CA LYS A 227 16.24 20.62 -8.83
C LYS A 227 16.35 22.13 -9.02
N THR A 228 15.90 22.61 -10.17
CA THR A 228 15.97 24.02 -10.58
C THR A 228 14.82 24.82 -10.00
N GLY A 229 13.63 24.23 -9.85
CA GLY A 229 12.42 25.00 -9.53
C GLY A 229 11.57 25.33 -10.76
N ASN A 230 12.10 25.12 -11.97
CA ASN A 230 11.52 25.67 -13.18
C ASN A 230 10.23 24.95 -13.59
N LEU A 231 9.28 25.74 -14.11
CA LEU A 231 8.10 25.24 -14.81
C LEU A 231 8.53 24.77 -16.21
N LEU A 232 8.38 23.47 -16.49
CA LEU A 232 8.77 22.85 -17.76
C LEU A 232 7.64 22.88 -18.78
N ARG A 233 6.40 22.67 -18.33
CA ARG A 233 5.18 22.61 -19.16
C ARG A 233 3.96 23.05 -18.37
N THR A 234 2.99 23.65 -19.08
CA THR A 234 1.60 23.75 -18.64
C THR A 234 0.75 22.96 -19.63
N LEU A 235 0.08 21.92 -19.17
CA LEU A 235 -0.81 21.08 -19.97
C LEU A 235 -2.24 21.60 -19.78
N GLN A 236 -2.86 22.00 -20.88
CA GLN A 236 -4.22 22.54 -20.92
C GLN A 236 -5.11 21.60 -21.72
N GLY A 237 -6.37 21.45 -21.28
CA GLY A 237 -7.37 20.67 -22.01
C GLY A 237 -8.51 20.12 -21.17
N HIS A 238 -8.40 20.14 -19.83
CA HIS A 238 -9.57 19.94 -18.96
C HIS A 238 -10.46 21.19 -18.97
N SER A 239 -11.77 20.99 -18.92
CA SER A 239 -12.75 22.10 -18.91
C SER A 239 -13.16 22.54 -17.49
N ARG A 240 -12.81 21.72 -16.50
CA ARG A 240 -13.06 21.92 -15.06
C ARG A 240 -11.82 21.55 -14.24
N ILE A 241 -11.99 21.65 -12.92
CA ILE A 241 -10.99 21.38 -11.88
C ILE A 241 -10.28 20.04 -12.11
N VAL A 242 -8.95 20.04 -12.04
CA VAL A 242 -8.14 18.83 -11.99
C VAL A 242 -8.01 18.41 -10.52
N ASN A 243 -8.72 17.37 -10.12
CA ASN A 243 -8.73 16.88 -8.74
C ASN A 243 -7.47 16.07 -8.42
N TYR A 244 -6.98 15.27 -9.36
CA TYR A 244 -5.89 14.33 -9.09
C TYR A 244 -4.94 14.15 -10.27
N VAL A 245 -3.66 13.95 -10.00
CA VAL A 245 -2.62 13.64 -11.00
C VAL A 245 -1.77 12.44 -10.58
N ALA A 246 -1.31 11.68 -11.56
CA ALA A 246 -0.31 10.63 -11.42
C ALA A 246 0.71 10.74 -12.55
N ILE A 247 1.94 10.32 -12.30
CA ILE A 247 3.03 10.33 -13.29
C ILE A 247 3.56 8.90 -13.47
N SER A 248 3.92 8.55 -14.70
CA SER A 248 4.58 7.28 -14.96
C SER A 248 5.97 7.25 -14.32
N PRO A 249 6.45 6.07 -13.91
CA PRO A 249 7.77 5.94 -13.29
C PRO A 249 8.94 6.54 -14.05
N ASN A 250 8.92 6.42 -15.39
CA ASN A 250 9.92 6.98 -16.27
C ASN A 250 9.77 8.50 -16.49
N GLY A 251 8.75 9.14 -15.91
CA GLY A 251 8.52 10.57 -16.00
C GLY A 251 8.06 11.05 -17.39
N GLU A 252 7.54 10.16 -18.24
CA GLU A 252 7.17 10.50 -19.62
C GLU A 252 5.67 10.77 -19.80
N ILE A 253 4.82 10.18 -18.95
CA ILE A 253 3.37 10.23 -19.07
C ILE A 253 2.76 10.83 -17.81
N VAL A 254 1.81 11.75 -17.96
CA VAL A 254 0.91 12.18 -16.88
C VAL A 254 -0.46 11.62 -17.12
N VAL A 255 -1.14 11.25 -16.04
CA VAL A 255 -2.57 10.98 -16.03
C VAL A 255 -3.24 11.94 -15.07
N SER A 256 -4.35 12.52 -15.49
CA SER A 256 -5.12 13.48 -14.70
C SER A 256 -6.59 13.11 -14.65
N GLY A 257 -7.18 13.23 -13.47
CA GLY A 257 -8.62 13.07 -13.24
C GLY A 257 -9.27 14.41 -12.90
N SER A 258 -10.44 14.67 -13.48
CA SER A 258 -11.10 15.98 -13.41
C SER A 258 -12.60 15.90 -13.12
N ARG A 259 -13.15 17.02 -12.62
CA ARG A 259 -14.60 17.26 -12.50
C ARG A 259 -15.33 17.47 -13.82
N ASP A 260 -14.59 17.40 -14.94
CA ASP A 260 -15.16 17.34 -16.29
C ASP A 260 -15.48 15.92 -16.74
N ASN A 261 -15.44 14.96 -15.82
CA ASN A 261 -15.86 13.57 -16.02
C ASN A 261 -14.88 12.76 -16.88
N THR A 262 -13.71 13.33 -17.18
CA THR A 262 -12.68 12.69 -18.00
C THR A 262 -11.40 12.41 -17.23
N ILE A 263 -10.72 11.34 -17.65
CA ILE A 263 -9.32 11.10 -17.36
C ILE A 263 -8.53 11.44 -18.61
N LYS A 264 -7.48 12.25 -18.50
CA LYS A 264 -6.62 12.59 -19.63
C LYS A 264 -5.22 12.02 -19.44
N VAL A 265 -4.66 11.48 -20.51
CA VAL A 265 -3.30 10.94 -20.58
C VAL A 265 -2.47 11.86 -21.46
N TRP A 266 -1.32 12.30 -20.97
CA TRP A 266 -0.49 13.32 -21.60
C TRP A 266 0.92 12.79 -21.84
N ASP A 267 1.50 13.13 -22.99
CA ASP A 267 2.93 12.97 -23.25
C ASP A 267 3.65 14.22 -22.74
N ILE A 268 4.50 14.08 -21.72
CA ILE A 268 5.20 15.22 -21.10
C ILE A 268 6.18 15.87 -22.08
N LYS A 269 6.90 15.05 -22.84
CA LYS A 269 7.96 15.51 -23.75
C LYS A 269 7.37 16.40 -24.84
N LYS A 270 6.29 15.93 -25.47
CA LYS A 270 5.56 16.65 -26.52
C LYS A 270 4.62 17.72 -25.97
N GLY A 271 4.19 17.59 -24.72
CA GLY A 271 3.24 18.50 -24.08
C GLY A 271 1.83 18.42 -24.66
N ASN A 272 1.46 17.29 -25.28
CA ASN A 272 0.17 17.12 -25.92
C ASN A 272 -0.68 16.05 -25.24
N LEU A 273 -2.00 16.20 -25.41
CA LEU A 273 -2.98 15.22 -25.00
C LEU A 273 -2.83 13.97 -25.88
N TRP A 274 -2.55 12.83 -25.25
CA TRP A 274 -2.47 11.54 -25.93
C TRP A 274 -3.85 10.87 -26.00
N ARG A 275 -4.58 10.84 -24.88
CA ARG A 275 -5.91 10.20 -24.79
C ARG A 275 -6.83 10.89 -23.81
N THR A 276 -8.13 10.73 -24.05
CA THR A 276 -9.20 11.00 -23.10
C THR A 276 -9.93 9.67 -22.84
N LEU A 277 -10.08 9.30 -21.57
CA LEU A 277 -10.84 8.15 -21.12
C LEU A 277 -12.12 8.67 -20.46
N GLU A 278 -13.26 8.15 -20.91
CA GLU A 278 -14.59 8.60 -20.51
C GLU A 278 -15.37 7.44 -19.88
N GLY A 279 -16.26 7.76 -18.94
CA GLY A 279 -17.14 6.77 -18.31
C GLY A 279 -17.40 6.98 -16.83
N HIS A 280 -16.74 7.94 -16.18
CA HIS A 280 -17.03 8.39 -14.82
C HIS A 280 -17.87 9.67 -14.81
N SER A 281 -18.43 10.05 -13.65
CA SER A 281 -19.19 11.30 -13.47
C SER A 281 -18.43 12.42 -12.75
N ASP A 282 -17.38 12.14 -11.97
CA ASP A 282 -16.47 13.12 -11.37
C ASP A 282 -15.29 12.35 -10.77
N ILE A 283 -14.08 12.51 -11.34
CA ILE A 283 -12.92 11.73 -10.93
C ILE A 283 -12.30 12.33 -9.69
N THR A 284 -12.24 11.56 -8.61
CA THR A 284 -11.72 11.97 -7.31
C THR A 284 -10.29 11.54 -7.07
N SER A 285 -9.85 10.45 -7.70
CA SER A 285 -8.49 9.91 -7.52
C SER A 285 -8.05 9.10 -8.75
N VAL A 286 -6.75 9.13 -9.05
CA VAL A 286 -6.13 8.29 -10.07
C VAL A 286 -4.82 7.70 -9.56
N ALA A 287 -4.51 6.47 -9.96
CA ALA A 287 -3.20 5.85 -9.75
C ALA A 287 -2.75 5.09 -11.01
N MET A 288 -1.43 4.96 -11.18
CA MET A 288 -0.80 4.33 -12.35
C MET A 288 0.10 3.18 -11.92
N SER A 289 0.19 2.14 -12.75
CA SER A 289 1.03 0.97 -12.48
C SER A 289 2.51 1.32 -12.69
N LEU A 290 3.41 0.56 -12.05
CA LEU A 290 4.85 0.81 -12.19
C LEU A 290 5.41 0.55 -13.59
N ASN A 291 4.67 -0.14 -14.46
CA ASN A 291 5.02 -0.27 -15.88
C ASN A 291 4.40 0.83 -16.76
N GLY A 292 3.55 1.71 -16.20
CA GLY A 292 2.88 2.78 -16.93
C GLY A 292 1.82 2.31 -17.92
N GLU A 293 1.34 1.07 -17.83
CA GLU A 293 0.38 0.49 -18.78
C GLU A 293 -1.07 0.52 -18.29
N VAL A 294 -1.28 0.58 -16.98
CA VAL A 294 -2.60 0.49 -16.34
C VAL A 294 -2.86 1.73 -15.51
N VAL A 295 -4.07 2.28 -15.65
CA VAL A 295 -4.60 3.33 -14.76
C VAL A 295 -5.79 2.78 -14.00
N VAL A 296 -5.88 3.18 -12.74
CA VAL A 296 -7.06 2.97 -11.92
C VAL A 296 -7.60 4.33 -11.51
N SER A 297 -8.92 4.48 -11.50
CA SER A 297 -9.58 5.73 -11.14
C SER A 297 -10.74 5.50 -10.19
N GLY A 298 -10.87 6.37 -9.19
CA GLY A 298 -12.03 6.46 -8.32
C GLY A 298 -12.91 7.66 -8.68
N SER A 299 -14.21 7.57 -8.39
CA SER A 299 -15.19 8.60 -8.77
C SER A 299 -16.29 8.79 -7.74
N ARG A 300 -17.02 9.91 -7.86
CA ARG A 300 -18.27 10.17 -7.13
C ARG A 300 -19.46 9.31 -7.57
N ASP A 301 -19.31 8.52 -8.62
CA ASP A 301 -20.29 7.47 -8.99
C ASP A 301 -20.14 6.17 -8.17
N ASN A 302 -19.32 6.18 -7.12
CA ASN A 302 -19.06 5.06 -6.20
C ASN A 302 -18.31 3.88 -6.86
N THR A 303 -17.85 4.03 -8.10
CA THR A 303 -17.13 2.97 -8.82
C THR A 303 -15.64 3.26 -8.94
N ILE A 304 -14.88 2.19 -9.11
CA ILE A 304 -13.49 2.24 -9.53
C ILE A 304 -13.42 1.70 -10.95
N LYS A 305 -12.66 2.34 -11.84
CA LYS A 305 -12.43 1.84 -13.20
C LYS A 305 -10.97 1.52 -13.44
N VAL A 306 -10.73 0.43 -14.16
CA VAL A 306 -9.40 -0.06 -14.54
C VAL A 306 -9.25 0.09 -16.05
N TRP A 307 -8.19 0.75 -16.49
CA TRP A 307 -7.99 1.16 -17.88
C TRP A 307 -6.67 0.64 -18.42
N ASP A 308 -6.68 0.18 -19.66
CA ASP A 308 -5.48 0.00 -20.48
C ASP A 308 -5.09 1.35 -21.08
N ILE A 309 -3.94 1.90 -20.70
CA ILE A 309 -3.48 3.17 -21.24
C ILE A 309 -3.14 3.03 -22.72
N LYS A 310 -2.60 1.90 -23.18
CA LYS A 310 -2.13 1.74 -24.56
C LYS A 310 -3.29 1.60 -25.56
N LYS A 311 -4.32 0.86 -25.17
CA LYS A 311 -5.52 0.64 -26.00
C LYS A 311 -6.62 1.67 -25.74
N GLY A 312 -6.59 2.33 -24.59
CA GLY A 312 -7.62 3.30 -24.19
C GLY A 312 -8.97 2.66 -23.85
N ASN A 313 -9.00 1.35 -23.59
CA ASN A 313 -10.23 0.64 -23.27
C ASN A 313 -10.36 0.39 -21.76
N LEU A 314 -11.60 0.40 -21.30
CA LEU A 314 -11.98 -0.02 -19.96
C LEU A 314 -11.85 -1.55 -19.85
N TRP A 315 -11.09 -2.03 -18.86
CA TRP A 315 -11.01 -3.45 -18.53
C TRP A 315 -12.11 -3.87 -17.56
N HIS A 316 -12.26 -3.13 -16.47
CA HIS A 316 -13.20 -3.46 -15.40
C HIS A 316 -13.84 -2.21 -14.81
N THR A 317 -15.11 -2.32 -14.43
CA THR A 317 -15.74 -1.43 -13.44
C THR A 317 -15.89 -2.25 -12.16
N LEU A 318 -15.25 -1.80 -11.09
CA LEU A 318 -15.30 -2.44 -9.78
C LEU A 318 -16.37 -1.74 -8.95
N GLU A 319 -17.42 -2.49 -8.64
CA GLU A 319 -18.57 -2.03 -7.86
C GLU A 319 -18.57 -2.71 -6.49
N GLY A 320 -18.99 -2.00 -5.46
CA GLY A 320 -19.13 -2.57 -4.11
C GLY A 320 -18.95 -1.59 -2.95
N HIS A 321 -18.43 -0.38 -3.20
CA HIS A 321 -18.54 0.72 -2.24
C HIS A 321 -19.95 1.31 -2.27
N SER A 322 -20.47 1.72 -1.12
CA SER A 322 -21.80 2.32 -1.01
C SER A 322 -21.81 3.85 -1.08
N ASP A 323 -20.63 4.47 -1.15
CA ASP A 323 -20.45 5.91 -1.27
C ASP A 323 -19.23 6.24 -2.16
N TYR A 324 -18.98 7.53 -2.41
CA TYR A 324 -17.96 8.01 -3.34
C TYR A 324 -16.58 7.44 -3.02
N ILE A 325 -15.82 7.12 -4.06
CA ILE A 325 -14.42 6.75 -3.89
C ILE A 325 -13.63 8.03 -3.62
N THR A 326 -12.79 8.05 -2.60
CA THR A 326 -11.97 9.23 -2.27
C THR A 326 -10.52 9.07 -2.69
N SER A 327 -10.01 7.84 -2.66
CA SER A 327 -8.62 7.55 -2.95
C SER A 327 -8.45 6.15 -3.51
N VAL A 328 -7.58 6.02 -4.50
CA VAL A 328 -7.12 4.73 -5.02
C VAL A 328 -5.60 4.65 -5.01
N ALA A 329 -5.07 3.48 -4.67
CA ALA A 329 -3.66 3.13 -4.77
C ALA A 329 -3.52 1.77 -5.45
N MET A 330 -2.41 1.54 -6.13
CA MET A 330 -2.14 0.26 -6.79
C MET A 330 -0.92 -0.40 -6.17
N SER A 331 -0.95 -1.73 -6.09
CA SER A 331 0.21 -2.49 -5.66
C SER A 331 1.37 -2.33 -6.64
N PRO A 332 2.63 -2.38 -6.17
CA PRO A 332 3.83 -2.24 -7.01
C PRO A 332 3.88 -3.25 -8.17
N ASN A 333 3.37 -4.46 -7.96
CA ASN A 333 3.29 -5.50 -8.99
C ASN A 333 2.12 -5.32 -9.98
N GLY A 334 1.29 -4.29 -9.81
CA GLY A 334 0.17 -3.97 -10.70
C GLY A 334 -0.98 -4.98 -10.68
N LYS A 335 -1.07 -5.84 -9.65
CA LYS A 335 -2.10 -6.88 -9.56
C LYS A 335 -3.30 -6.49 -8.71
N ILE A 336 -3.14 -5.54 -7.79
CA ILE A 336 -4.12 -5.20 -6.77
C ILE A 336 -4.39 -3.70 -6.75
N VAL A 337 -5.64 -3.32 -6.55
CA VAL A 337 -6.03 -1.96 -6.15
C VAL A 337 -6.48 -1.95 -4.70
N ILE A 338 -6.15 -0.88 -4.00
CA ILE A 338 -6.76 -0.49 -2.75
C ILE A 338 -7.59 0.77 -3.00
N SER A 339 -8.79 0.81 -2.47
CA SER A 339 -9.65 1.99 -2.50
C SER A 339 -10.12 2.39 -1.11
N GLY A 340 -10.18 3.70 -0.86
CA GLY A 340 -10.89 4.30 0.27
C GLY A 340 -12.15 5.01 -0.22
N SER A 341 -13.19 5.03 0.62
CA SER A 341 -14.49 5.61 0.29
C SER A 341 -15.12 6.41 1.44
N GLY A 342 -16.11 7.25 1.08
CA GLY A 342 -17.06 7.88 2.00
C GLY A 342 -17.82 6.88 2.88
N ASP A 343 -17.92 5.62 2.45
CA ASP A 343 -18.55 4.54 3.22
C ASP A 343 -17.71 4.05 4.41
N LYS A 344 -16.56 4.70 4.66
CA LYS A 344 -15.65 4.47 5.80
C LYS A 344 -14.89 3.14 5.71
N THR A 345 -14.99 2.45 4.58
CA THR A 345 -14.28 1.18 4.35
C THR A 345 -13.13 1.36 3.39
N ILE A 346 -12.18 0.43 3.50
CA ILE A 346 -11.12 0.25 2.51
C ILE A 346 -11.38 -1.08 1.82
N LYS A 347 -11.28 -1.13 0.50
CA LYS A 347 -11.46 -2.38 -0.26
C LYS A 347 -10.22 -2.72 -1.06
N VAL A 348 -9.92 -4.02 -1.12
CA VAL A 348 -8.79 -4.60 -1.85
C VAL A 348 -9.36 -5.39 -3.03
N TRP A 349 -8.83 -5.17 -4.23
CA TRP A 349 -9.41 -5.70 -5.47
C TRP A 349 -8.36 -6.39 -6.34
N ASP A 350 -8.72 -7.52 -6.94
CA ASP A 350 -7.92 -8.16 -7.98
C ASP A 350 -8.14 -7.44 -9.32
N ILE A 351 -7.10 -6.80 -9.85
CA ILE A 351 -7.16 -6.05 -11.11
C ILE A 351 -7.46 -6.99 -12.29
N LYS A 352 -6.89 -8.19 -12.30
CA LYS A 352 -7.03 -9.12 -13.44
C LYS A 352 -8.43 -9.72 -13.48
N LYS A 353 -8.94 -10.14 -12.31
CA LYS A 353 -10.24 -10.80 -12.18
C LYS A 353 -11.40 -9.81 -12.07
N GLY A 354 -11.13 -8.55 -11.72
CA GLY A 354 -12.16 -7.54 -11.46
C GLY A 354 -13.02 -7.87 -10.24
N LYS A 355 -12.42 -8.46 -9.19
CA LYS A 355 -13.16 -8.96 -8.01
C LYS A 355 -12.69 -8.32 -6.73
N LEU A 356 -13.64 -8.04 -5.84
CA LEU A 356 -13.37 -7.70 -4.44
C LEU A 356 -12.70 -8.90 -3.75
N LEU A 357 -11.59 -8.65 -3.09
CA LEU A 357 -10.81 -9.63 -2.34
C LEU A 357 -11.02 -9.49 -0.83
N ARG A 358 -10.99 -8.26 -0.31
CA ARG A 358 -11.09 -7.98 1.12
C ARG A 358 -11.72 -6.61 1.36
N THR A 359 -12.44 -6.47 2.47
CA THR A 359 -12.88 -5.18 3.02
C THR A 359 -12.22 -5.02 4.38
N LEU A 360 -11.58 -3.87 4.61
CA LEU A 360 -11.00 -3.47 5.88
C LEU A 360 -11.92 -2.43 6.52
N GLU A 361 -12.35 -2.71 7.74
CA GLU A 361 -13.26 -1.88 8.53
C GLU A 361 -12.55 -1.40 9.79
N GLY A 362 -12.91 -0.21 10.28
CA GLY A 362 -12.39 0.31 11.53
C GLY A 362 -12.37 1.83 11.63
N HIS A 363 -12.36 2.54 10.50
CA HIS A 363 -12.50 3.99 10.50
C HIS A 363 -13.92 4.41 10.93
N SER A 364 -14.00 5.51 11.67
CA SER A 364 -15.28 6.05 12.16
C SER A 364 -15.91 7.07 11.21
N ASP A 365 -15.14 7.52 10.21
CA ASP A 365 -15.49 8.57 9.26
C ASP A 365 -14.97 8.25 7.85
N SER A 366 -15.35 9.08 6.87
CA SER A 366 -14.97 8.93 5.46
C SER A 366 -13.46 8.78 5.32
N ILE A 367 -13.02 7.74 4.59
CA ILE A 367 -11.61 7.61 4.21
C ILE A 367 -11.26 8.79 3.30
N THR A 368 -10.09 9.39 3.49
CA THR A 368 -9.61 10.51 2.65
C THR A 368 -8.45 10.09 1.75
N SER A 369 -7.57 9.20 2.25
CA SER A 369 -6.42 8.73 1.49
C SER A 369 -6.03 7.31 1.87
N VAL A 370 -5.59 6.54 0.88
CA VAL A 370 -4.96 5.21 1.07
C VAL A 370 -3.60 5.17 0.35
N ALA A 371 -2.64 4.46 0.94
CA ALA A 371 -1.33 4.22 0.35
C ALA A 371 -0.86 2.80 0.67
N MET A 372 -0.05 2.20 -0.21
CA MET A 372 0.50 0.85 -0.04
C MET A 372 2.03 0.89 -0.11
N SER A 373 2.70 0.12 0.74
CA SER A 373 4.16 -0.04 0.73
C SER A 373 4.66 -0.75 -0.53
N LEU A 374 5.94 -0.59 -0.85
CA LEU A 374 6.55 -1.20 -2.05
C LEU A 374 6.67 -2.73 -2.00
N ASN A 375 6.57 -3.33 -0.81
CA ASN A 375 6.47 -4.78 -0.65
C ASN A 375 5.01 -5.27 -0.65
N GLY A 376 4.02 -4.37 -0.56
CA GLY A 376 2.60 -4.71 -0.48
C GLY A 376 2.15 -5.30 0.86
N GLU A 377 3.01 -5.29 1.89
CA GLU A 377 2.73 -5.83 3.22
C GLU A 377 2.01 -4.83 4.13
N VAL A 378 2.14 -3.53 3.85
CA VAL A 378 1.57 -2.46 4.68
C VAL A 378 0.67 -1.57 3.85
N VAL A 379 -0.50 -1.26 4.39
CA VAL A 379 -1.44 -0.27 3.87
C VAL A 379 -1.60 0.80 4.94
N ILE A 380 -1.56 2.06 4.56
CA ILE A 380 -1.89 3.18 5.45
C ILE A 380 -3.15 3.85 4.92
N SER A 381 -4.06 4.20 5.81
CA SER A 381 -5.27 4.96 5.49
C SER A 381 -5.47 6.12 6.44
N SER A 382 -6.19 7.15 5.97
CA SER A 382 -6.63 8.28 6.79
C SER A 382 -8.11 8.54 6.66
N ASP A 383 -8.68 9.23 7.64
CA ASP A 383 -10.05 9.75 7.56
C ASP A 383 -10.16 11.28 7.73
N SER A 384 -11.37 11.76 7.45
CA SER A 384 -11.78 13.16 7.50
C SER A 384 -11.76 13.76 8.91
N ARG A 385 -11.61 12.96 9.98
CA ARG A 385 -11.53 13.48 11.35
C ARG A 385 -10.12 13.89 11.73
N ASN A 386 -9.16 12.97 11.58
CA ASN A 386 -7.73 13.11 11.87
C ASN A 386 -7.04 11.75 12.15
N THR A 387 -7.74 10.63 11.92
CA THR A 387 -7.20 9.30 12.25
C THR A 387 -6.36 8.79 11.10
N ILE A 388 -5.19 8.22 11.41
CA ILE A 388 -4.41 7.42 10.47
C ILE A 388 -4.35 5.99 11.00
N MET A 389 -4.62 4.99 10.15
CA MET A 389 -4.50 3.58 10.52
C MET A 389 -3.45 2.89 9.65
N ALA A 390 -2.64 2.04 10.30
CA ALA A 390 -1.73 1.13 9.62
C ALA A 390 -2.33 -0.28 9.63
N TRP A 391 -2.35 -0.90 8.46
CA TRP A 391 -2.81 -2.26 8.23
C TRP A 391 -1.64 -3.09 7.71
N GLY A 392 -1.47 -4.29 8.22
CA GLY A 392 -0.41 -5.18 7.78
C GLY A 392 -0.57 -6.59 8.34
N VAL A 393 0.43 -7.42 8.10
CA VAL A 393 0.52 -8.80 8.60
C VAL A 393 1.06 -8.78 10.04
N ARG A 394 0.44 -9.52 10.97
CA ARG A 394 0.65 -9.33 12.42
C ARG A 394 1.70 -10.24 13.05
#